data_AF-A0A356DXF4-F1
#
_entry.id   AF-A0A356DXF4-F1
#
_cell.length_a   1.000
_cell.length_b   1.000
_cell.length_c   1.000
_cell.angle_alpha   90.00
_cell.angle_beta   90.00
_cell.angle_gamma   90.00
#
_symmetry.space_group_name_H-M   'P 1'
#
loop_
_entity.id
_entity.type
_entity.pdbx_description
1 polymer ?
#
loop_
_entity_poly.entity_id
_entity_poly.type
_entity_poly.pdbx_seq_one_letter_code
_entity_poly.pdbx_strand_id
1 'polypeptide(L)'
;MAGQALMDAMQAIRERQAAKESVTEQVRKRKQEQKEQQDKSPVKKPFPTGSLDMESGEPLIKDPAETSSLNRSAPFIIDHDPEAEGYDQSFPHKQESRPPSSVLGQEFNLGTGSEVTIGEITEIILKIVGKPGLPIHQDPERMRPAKSEVMRLLSDNSKAREQLGWRPTVSLEEGLERTIAWISDHLDRYRIGIYER
;
A
#
# COMPACT_ATOMS: atom_id res chain seq x y z
N MET A 1 2.41 -13.38 49.33
CA MET A 1 2.13 -12.35 48.30
C MET A 1 2.92 -12.60 47.01
N ALA A 2 4.24 -12.87 47.03
CA ALA A 2 5.02 -13.13 45.81
C ALA A 2 4.68 -14.44 45.05
N GLY A 3 4.23 -15.49 45.73
CA GLY A 3 3.92 -16.79 45.10
C GLY A 3 2.66 -16.80 44.22
N GLN A 4 1.65 -16.00 44.54
CA GLN A 4 0.40 -15.94 43.76
C GLN A 4 0.63 -15.23 42.42
N ALA A 5 1.36 -14.12 42.43
CA ALA A 5 1.68 -13.37 41.21
C ALA A 5 2.49 -14.21 40.20
N LEU A 6 3.36 -15.12 40.67
CA LEU A 6 4.10 -16.03 39.80
C LEU A 6 3.18 -17.09 39.17
N MET A 7 2.25 -17.65 39.94
CA MET A 7 1.28 -18.63 39.43
C MET A 7 0.32 -18.00 38.41
N ASP A 8 -0.14 -16.78 38.64
CA ASP A 8 -1.01 -16.05 37.72
C ASP A 8 -0.27 -15.73 36.40
N ALA A 9 1.01 -15.35 36.48
CA ALA A 9 1.84 -15.12 35.30
C ALA A 9 2.06 -16.41 34.49
N MET A 10 2.29 -17.54 35.15
CA MET A 10 2.46 -18.84 34.47
C MET A 10 1.15 -19.33 33.83
N GLN A 11 0.01 -19.08 34.48
CA GLN A 11 -1.32 -19.38 33.94
C GLN A 11 -1.61 -18.55 32.67
N ALA A 12 -1.34 -17.24 32.72
CA ALA A 12 -1.51 -16.35 31.57
C ALA A 12 -0.60 -16.72 30.39
N ILE A 13 0.62 -17.21 30.65
CA ILE A 13 1.51 -17.70 29.59
C ILE A 13 0.94 -18.96 28.93
N ARG A 14 0.43 -19.91 29.72
CA ARG A 14 -0.20 -21.14 29.18
C ARG A 14 -1.44 -20.82 28.35
N GLU A 15 -2.29 -19.92 28.81
CA GLU A 15 -3.49 -19.51 28.08
C GLU A 15 -3.14 -18.81 26.76
N ARG A 16 -2.11 -17.96 26.76
CA ARG A 16 -1.59 -17.34 25.53
C ARG A 16 -0.97 -18.35 24.56
N GLN A 17 -0.34 -19.41 25.05
CA GLN A 17 0.18 -20.49 24.21
C GLN A 17 -0.95 -21.33 23.60
N ALA A 18 -1.94 -21.72 24.40
CA ALA A 18 -3.12 -22.45 23.92
C ALA A 18 -3.93 -21.64 22.88
N ALA A 19 -4.07 -20.33 23.08
CA ALA A 19 -4.73 -19.46 22.11
C ALA A 19 -3.97 -19.40 20.77
N LYS A 20 -2.63 -19.37 20.80
CA LYS A 20 -1.80 -19.40 19.57
C LYS A 20 -1.93 -20.72 18.81
N GLU A 21 -2.00 -21.84 19.53
CA GLU A 21 -2.18 -23.17 18.92
C GLU A 21 -3.57 -23.29 18.26
N SER A 22 -4.64 -22.85 18.94
CA SER A 22 -6.01 -22.83 18.40
C SER A 22 -6.12 -21.98 17.13
N VAL A 23 -5.52 -20.79 17.10
CA VAL A 23 -5.52 -19.93 15.91
C VAL A 23 -4.76 -20.57 14.75
N THR A 24 -3.62 -21.22 15.04
CA THR A 24 -2.81 -21.93 14.04
C THR A 24 -3.57 -23.08 13.40
N GLU A 25 -4.33 -23.83 14.20
CA GLU A 25 -5.13 -24.96 13.75
C GLU A 25 -6.35 -24.53 12.91
N GLN A 26 -7.00 -23.43 13.29
CA GLN A 26 -8.08 -22.83 12.49
C GLN A 26 -7.60 -22.33 11.12
N VAL A 27 -6.41 -21.72 11.05
CA VAL A 27 -5.79 -21.30 9.78
C VAL A 27 -5.47 -22.51 8.90
N ARG A 28 -4.97 -23.59 9.49
CA ARG A 28 -4.66 -24.84 8.77
C ARG A 28 -5.93 -25.46 8.17
N LYS A 29 -7.02 -25.51 8.94
CA LYS A 29 -8.31 -26.06 8.48
C LYS A 29 -8.91 -25.26 7.34
N ARG A 30 -8.91 -23.92 7.43
CA ARG A 30 -9.41 -23.03 6.35
C ARG A 30 -8.60 -23.17 5.06
N LYS A 31 -7.28 -23.33 5.15
CA LYS A 31 -6.43 -23.57 3.96
C LYS A 31 -6.77 -24.89 3.26
N GLN A 32 -7.14 -25.91 4.02
CA GLN A 32 -7.51 -27.21 3.46
C GLN A 32 -8.88 -27.14 2.76
N GLU A 33 -9.86 -26.48 3.37
CA GLU A 33 -11.19 -26.26 2.78
C GLU A 33 -11.14 -25.43 1.48
N GLN A 34 -10.29 -24.40 1.42
CA GLN A 34 -10.10 -23.60 0.19
C GLN A 34 -9.45 -24.40 -0.94
N LYS A 35 -8.50 -25.29 -0.62
CA LYS A 35 -7.84 -26.15 -1.62
C LYS A 35 -8.84 -27.13 -2.26
N GLU A 36 -9.76 -27.67 -1.48
CA GLU A 36 -10.82 -28.58 -1.98
C GLU A 36 -11.88 -27.87 -2.84
N GLN A 37 -12.12 -26.58 -2.61
CA GLN A 37 -13.03 -25.77 -3.44
C GLN A 37 -12.38 -25.33 -4.76
N GLN A 38 -11.08 -25.10 -4.76
CA GLN A 38 -10.33 -24.68 -5.94
C GLN A 38 -10.20 -25.81 -6.98
N ASP A 39 -10.10 -27.07 -6.52
CA ASP A 39 -10.02 -28.26 -7.38
C ASP A 39 -11.35 -28.59 -8.09
N LYS A 40 -12.46 -27.97 -7.67
CA LYS A 40 -13.81 -28.20 -8.24
C LYS A 40 -14.26 -27.13 -9.24
N SER A 41 -13.44 -26.11 -9.52
CA SER A 41 -13.82 -25.01 -10.43
C SER A 41 -13.34 -25.24 -11.86
N PRO A 42 -14.16 -24.99 -12.90
CA PRO A 42 -13.79 -25.23 -14.29
C PRO A 42 -12.70 -24.25 -14.76
N VAL A 43 -11.72 -24.77 -15.52
CA VAL A 43 -10.60 -24.02 -16.10
C VAL A 43 -11.13 -22.99 -17.11
N LYS A 44 -10.90 -21.70 -16.86
CA LYS A 44 -11.22 -20.62 -17.80
C LYS A 44 -10.22 -20.62 -18.97
N LYS A 45 -10.73 -20.57 -20.21
CA LYS A 45 -9.93 -20.52 -21.45
C LYS A 45 -9.12 -19.21 -21.53
N PRO A 46 -7.92 -19.23 -22.14
CA PRO A 46 -7.08 -18.04 -22.28
C PRO A 46 -7.69 -17.01 -23.25
N PHE A 47 -7.47 -15.73 -22.95
CA PHE A 47 -7.88 -14.60 -23.78
C PHE A 47 -6.97 -14.45 -25.03
N PRO A 48 -7.50 -13.95 -26.17
CA PRO A 48 -6.71 -13.80 -27.38
C PRO A 48 -5.74 -12.62 -27.27
N THR A 49 -4.47 -12.84 -27.66
CA THR A 49 -3.43 -11.81 -27.80
C THR A 49 -3.46 -11.23 -29.21
N GLY A 50 -3.75 -9.93 -29.35
CA GLY A 50 -3.65 -9.20 -30.62
C GLY A 50 -2.22 -8.75 -30.92
N SER A 51 -1.69 -9.15 -32.07
CA SER A 51 -0.42 -8.69 -32.66
C SER A 51 -0.66 -7.48 -33.60
N LEU A 52 0.28 -6.53 -33.65
CA LEU A 52 0.29 -5.36 -34.52
C LEU A 52 1.07 -5.65 -35.82
N ASP A 53 0.48 -5.32 -36.98
CA ASP A 53 1.18 -5.32 -38.28
C ASP A 53 1.93 -3.99 -38.50
N MET A 54 3.21 -4.07 -38.87
CA MET A 54 4.18 -2.97 -38.88
C MET A 54 4.48 -2.40 -40.28
N GLU A 55 3.53 -2.43 -41.22
CA GLU A 55 3.82 -2.07 -42.63
C GLU A 55 2.97 -0.98 -43.28
N SER A 56 1.92 -0.42 -42.66
CA SER A 56 1.05 0.57 -43.34
C SER A 56 0.89 1.94 -42.67
N GLY A 57 1.41 2.17 -41.46
CA GLY A 57 1.45 3.52 -40.86
C GLY A 57 0.09 4.22 -40.67
N GLU A 58 -1.03 3.51 -40.78
CA GLU A 58 -2.37 4.02 -40.45
C GLU A 58 -2.97 3.21 -39.28
N PRO A 59 -3.63 3.87 -38.31
CA PRO A 59 -4.32 3.17 -37.24
C PRO A 59 -5.59 2.49 -37.78
N LEU A 60 -5.64 1.17 -37.70
CA LEU A 60 -6.88 0.40 -37.84
C LEU A 60 -7.73 0.58 -36.58
N ILE A 61 -8.50 1.66 -36.52
CA ILE A 61 -9.69 1.75 -35.67
C ILE A 61 -10.83 2.20 -36.58
N LYS A 62 -11.68 1.25 -37.00
CA LYS A 62 -12.82 1.49 -37.89
C LYS A 62 -14.17 1.54 -37.19
N ASP A 63 -14.24 1.50 -35.86
CA ASP A 63 -15.52 1.58 -35.17
C ASP A 63 -15.44 2.35 -33.84
N PRO A 64 -16.13 3.51 -33.70
CA PRO A 64 -16.11 4.31 -32.47
C PRO A 64 -16.90 3.69 -31.30
N ALA A 65 -17.49 2.49 -31.47
CA ALA A 65 -18.19 1.79 -30.40
C ALA A 65 -17.29 0.90 -29.50
N GLU A 66 -16.04 0.62 -29.88
CA GLU A 66 -15.15 -0.28 -29.11
C GLU A 66 -14.19 0.43 -28.14
N THR A 67 -14.19 1.76 -28.08
CA THR A 67 -13.33 2.53 -27.16
C THR A 67 -13.82 2.53 -25.70
N SER A 68 -14.96 1.90 -25.41
CA SER A 68 -15.54 1.87 -24.05
C SER A 68 -14.92 0.84 -23.10
N SER A 69 -14.06 -0.08 -23.57
CA SER A 69 -13.60 -1.21 -22.72
C SER A 69 -12.11 -1.23 -22.37
N LEU A 70 -11.32 -0.23 -22.74
CA LEU A 70 -9.86 -0.25 -22.57
C LEU A 70 -9.31 0.64 -21.43
N ASN A 71 -10.17 1.15 -20.55
CA ASN A 71 -9.72 1.85 -19.34
C ASN A 71 -9.86 0.95 -18.10
N ARG A 72 -8.97 -0.03 -17.97
CA ARG A 72 -8.71 -0.71 -16.69
C ARG A 72 -7.24 -0.56 -16.34
N SER A 73 -6.84 0.68 -16.06
CA SER A 73 -5.68 0.95 -15.20
C SER A 73 -5.92 0.29 -13.84
N ALA A 74 -4.88 -0.35 -13.30
CA ALA A 74 -4.89 -0.99 -11.99
C ALA A 74 -5.53 -0.08 -10.91
N PRO A 75 -6.28 -0.65 -9.95
CA PRO A 75 -6.96 0.17 -8.95
C PRO A 75 -5.93 0.81 -8.04
N PHE A 76 -5.72 2.12 -8.20
CA PHE A 76 -5.53 2.96 -7.03
C PHE A 76 -6.77 2.73 -6.16
N ILE A 77 -6.62 1.98 -5.06
CA ILE A 77 -7.66 1.91 -4.04
C ILE A 77 -7.69 3.27 -3.35
N ILE A 78 -8.36 4.23 -3.97
CA ILE A 78 -9.19 5.16 -3.21
C ILE A 78 -10.39 4.31 -2.83
N ASP A 79 -10.53 3.98 -1.55
CA ASP A 79 -11.77 3.41 -1.04
C ASP A 79 -12.87 4.40 -1.40
N HIS A 80 -13.61 4.13 -2.48
CA HIS A 80 -14.82 4.87 -2.78
C HIS A 80 -15.83 4.36 -1.77
N ASP A 81 -15.95 5.08 -0.66
CA ASP A 81 -17.06 4.92 0.27
C ASP A 81 -18.36 5.13 -0.53
N PRO A 82 -19.22 4.09 -0.67
CA PRO A 82 -20.47 4.20 -1.40
C PRO A 82 -21.52 5.02 -0.64
N GLU A 83 -21.27 5.40 0.62
CA GLU A 83 -22.09 6.39 1.35
C GLU A 83 -21.64 7.84 1.10
N ALA A 84 -20.58 8.06 0.32
CA ALA A 84 -20.12 9.40 -0.06
C ALA A 84 -20.98 10.10 -1.14
N GLU A 85 -22.23 9.64 -1.38
CA GLU A 85 -23.27 10.44 -2.05
C GLU A 85 -23.86 11.49 -1.10
N GLY A 86 -22.97 12.28 -0.52
CA GLY A 86 -23.29 13.25 0.50
C GLY A 86 -22.03 14.04 0.81
N TYR A 87 -21.61 14.87 -0.14
CA TYR A 87 -20.67 15.93 0.18
C TYR A 87 -21.30 16.73 1.32
N ASP A 88 -20.80 16.52 2.54
CA ASP A 88 -21.31 17.19 3.72
C ASP A 88 -21.07 18.70 3.55
N GLN A 89 -22.12 19.43 3.18
CA GLN A 89 -22.08 20.88 3.05
C GLN A 89 -21.87 21.59 4.39
N SER A 90 -21.81 20.84 5.50
CA SER A 90 -21.43 21.34 6.82
C SER A 90 -19.91 21.48 7.00
N PHE A 91 -19.09 20.99 6.06
CA PHE A 91 -17.70 21.46 5.97
C PHE A 91 -17.73 22.97 5.85
N PRO A 92 -17.19 23.72 6.83
CA PRO A 92 -17.24 25.16 6.79
C PRO A 92 -16.50 25.58 5.52
N HIS A 93 -17.24 26.11 4.55
CA HIS A 93 -16.70 26.94 3.48
C HIS A 93 -16.08 28.16 4.16
N LYS A 94 -14.90 28.00 4.76
CA LYS A 94 -14.01 29.14 4.95
C LYS A 94 -13.93 29.75 3.56
N GLN A 95 -14.25 31.03 3.44
CA GLN A 95 -13.99 31.78 2.22
C GLN A 95 -12.51 31.60 1.92
N GLU A 96 -12.19 30.62 1.06
CA GLU A 96 -10.83 30.42 0.62
C GLU A 96 -10.55 31.60 -0.28
N SER A 97 -9.82 32.56 0.27
CA SER A 97 -9.29 33.68 -0.50
C SER A 97 -8.60 33.09 -1.72
N ARG A 98 -9.00 33.53 -2.91
CA ARG A 98 -8.37 33.13 -4.17
C ARG A 98 -6.85 33.12 -3.98
N PRO A 99 -6.16 32.01 -4.29
CA PRO A 99 -4.72 31.96 -4.15
C PRO A 99 -4.10 33.12 -4.94
N PRO A 100 -3.04 33.76 -4.42
CA PRO A 100 -2.44 34.92 -5.08
C PRO A 100 -2.09 34.54 -6.52
N SER A 101 -2.28 35.47 -7.46
CA SER A 101 -2.02 35.21 -8.89
C SER A 101 -0.61 34.68 -9.14
N SER A 102 0.33 34.99 -8.24
CA SER A 102 1.70 34.51 -8.27
C SER A 102 1.84 32.99 -8.21
N VAL A 103 0.90 32.23 -7.65
CA VAL A 103 1.03 30.75 -7.54
C VAL A 103 0.24 29.98 -8.60
N LEU A 104 -0.63 30.65 -9.36
CA LEU A 104 -1.46 30.01 -10.38
C LEU A 104 -0.59 29.51 -11.54
N GLY A 105 -0.79 28.26 -11.94
CA GLY A 105 -0.03 27.62 -13.03
C GLY A 105 1.41 27.25 -12.67
N GLN A 106 1.80 27.36 -11.40
CA GLN A 106 3.14 26.99 -10.94
C GLN A 106 3.19 25.53 -10.46
N GLU A 107 4.31 24.88 -10.72
CA GLU A 107 4.63 23.55 -10.19
C GLU A 107 5.38 23.66 -8.85
N PHE A 108 5.07 22.75 -7.93
CA PHE A 108 5.67 22.70 -6.60
C PHE A 108 6.02 21.26 -6.24
N ASN A 109 7.23 21.04 -5.77
CA ASN A 109 7.65 19.76 -5.22
C ASN A 109 7.18 19.67 -3.76
N LEU A 110 6.42 18.62 -3.45
CA LEU A 110 6.01 18.29 -2.09
C LEU A 110 6.78 17.05 -1.64
N GLY A 111 7.76 17.27 -0.77
CA GLY A 111 8.57 16.22 -0.16
C GLY A 111 9.26 16.76 1.09
N THR A 112 10.02 15.91 1.78
CA THR A 112 10.58 16.26 3.09
C THR A 112 11.83 17.13 3.01
N GLY A 113 12.51 17.19 1.87
CA GLY A 113 13.86 17.77 1.78
C GLY A 113 14.95 16.86 2.32
N SER A 114 14.61 15.62 2.68
CA SER A 114 15.52 14.58 3.14
C SER A 114 15.30 13.30 2.34
N GLU A 115 16.31 12.43 2.35
CA GLU A 115 16.24 11.11 1.75
C GLU A 115 16.58 10.04 2.78
N VAL A 116 16.15 8.82 2.50
CA VAL A 116 16.38 7.65 3.32
C VAL A 116 16.50 6.44 2.40
N THR A 117 17.39 5.51 2.72
CA THR A 117 17.54 4.28 1.94
C THR A 117 16.42 3.28 2.26
N ILE A 118 16.16 2.35 1.34
CA ILE A 118 15.23 1.23 1.57
C ILE A 118 15.67 0.39 2.78
N GLY A 119 16.98 0.22 2.97
CA GLY A 119 17.55 -0.50 4.11
C GLY A 119 17.20 0.17 5.44
N GLU A 120 17.44 1.47 5.56
CA GLU A 120 17.09 2.24 6.77
C GLU A 120 15.59 2.24 7.05
N ILE A 121 14.73 2.42 6.04
CA ILE A 121 13.27 2.28 6.20
C ILE A 121 12.93 0.90 6.76
N THR A 122 13.53 -0.16 6.21
CA THR A 122 13.27 -1.54 6.64
C THR A 122 13.71 -1.75 8.09
N GLU A 123 14.85 -1.21 8.50
CA GLU A 123 15.33 -1.27 9.88
C GLU A 123 14.41 -0.54 10.85
N ILE A 124 13.91 0.64 10.49
CA ILE A 124 12.93 1.40 11.29
C ILE A 124 11.65 0.58 11.47
N ILE A 125 11.11 0.02 10.38
CA ILE A 125 9.92 -0.84 10.43
C ILE A 125 10.16 -2.04 11.37
N LEU A 126 11.29 -2.74 11.22
CA LEU A 126 11.63 -3.90 12.07
C LEU A 126 11.71 -3.54 13.55
N LYS A 127 12.23 -2.35 13.89
CA LYS A 127 12.22 -1.84 15.26
C LYS A 127 10.79 -1.59 15.75
N ILE A 128 9.96 -0.89 14.96
CA ILE A 128 8.56 -0.56 15.34
C ILE A 128 7.74 -1.84 15.58
N VAL A 129 7.88 -2.87 14.72
CA VAL A 129 7.13 -4.13 14.87
C VAL A 129 7.74 -5.10 15.91
N GLY A 130 8.74 -4.68 16.67
CA GLY A 130 9.36 -5.47 17.74
C GLY A 130 10.19 -6.66 17.26
N LYS A 131 10.76 -6.60 16.05
CA LYS A 131 11.61 -7.65 15.47
C LYS A 131 12.96 -7.09 14.97
N PRO A 132 13.72 -6.36 15.81
CA PRO A 132 15.04 -5.87 15.41
C PRO A 132 15.96 -7.06 15.06
N GLY A 133 16.74 -6.93 13.99
CA GLY A 133 17.72 -7.94 13.59
C GLY A 133 17.17 -9.11 12.78
N LEU A 134 15.90 -9.08 12.36
CA LEU A 134 15.40 -10.05 11.38
C LEU A 134 16.24 -9.93 10.08
N PRO A 135 16.77 -11.04 9.53
CA PRO A 135 17.60 -10.97 8.34
C PRO A 135 16.79 -10.48 7.13
N ILE A 136 17.38 -9.56 6.38
CA ILE A 136 16.81 -8.98 5.16
C ILE A 136 17.50 -9.66 3.97
N HIS A 137 16.71 -10.21 3.06
CA HIS A 137 17.20 -10.84 1.84
C HIS A 137 16.65 -10.09 0.62
N GLN A 138 17.49 -9.93 -0.40
CA GLN A 138 17.08 -9.43 -1.69
C GLN A 138 16.60 -10.59 -2.56
N ASP A 139 15.49 -10.39 -3.26
CA ASP A 139 14.98 -11.33 -4.25
C ASP A 139 15.38 -10.86 -5.66
N PRO A 140 16.24 -11.60 -6.38
CA PRO A 140 16.67 -11.25 -7.73
C PRO A 140 15.50 -11.07 -8.71
N GLU A 141 14.38 -11.78 -8.53
CA GLU A 141 13.19 -11.64 -9.39
C GLU A 141 12.53 -10.27 -9.23
N ARG A 142 12.80 -9.56 -8.12
CA ARG A 142 12.23 -8.24 -7.80
C ARG A 142 13.15 -7.08 -8.12
N MET A 143 14.34 -7.35 -8.64
CA MET A 143 15.27 -6.31 -9.06
C MET A 143 14.73 -5.61 -10.30
N ARG A 144 14.61 -4.28 -10.22
CA ARG A 144 14.22 -3.48 -11.39
C ARG A 144 15.35 -3.46 -12.42
N PRO A 145 15.04 -3.43 -13.73
CA PRO A 145 16.03 -3.23 -14.77
C PRO A 145 16.83 -1.94 -14.53
N ALA A 146 18.15 -1.98 -14.74
CA ALA A 146 19.03 -0.85 -14.47
C ALA A 146 18.62 0.44 -15.20
N LYS A 147 18.04 0.32 -16.40
CA LYS A 147 17.59 1.47 -17.21
C LYS A 147 16.33 2.16 -16.67
N SER A 148 15.59 1.51 -15.78
CA SER A 148 14.35 2.03 -15.19
C SER A 148 14.50 2.38 -13.71
N GLU A 149 15.69 2.24 -13.13
CA GLU A 149 15.92 2.49 -11.72
C GLU A 149 16.32 3.94 -11.48
N VAL A 150 15.81 4.51 -10.39
CA VAL A 150 16.23 5.83 -9.92
C VAL A 150 16.92 5.65 -8.57
N MET A 151 18.25 5.77 -8.57
CA MET A 151 19.06 5.47 -7.39
C MET A 151 18.85 6.45 -6.23
N ARG A 152 18.41 7.67 -6.54
CA ARG A 152 18.28 8.76 -5.57
C ARG A 152 17.13 9.69 -5.95
N LEU A 153 16.23 9.91 -5.01
CA LEU A 153 15.11 10.85 -5.12
C LEU A 153 15.11 11.78 -3.91
N LEU A 154 15.57 13.01 -4.12
CA LEU A 154 15.60 14.05 -3.09
C LEU A 154 14.77 15.24 -3.58
N SER A 155 13.70 15.53 -2.85
CA SER A 155 12.76 16.60 -3.19
C SER A 155 13.25 17.94 -2.65
N ASP A 156 13.41 18.96 -3.51
CA ASP A 156 13.58 20.35 -3.06
C ASP A 156 12.22 21.02 -2.92
N ASN A 157 11.78 21.24 -1.68
CA ASN A 157 10.49 21.85 -1.34
C ASN A 157 10.57 23.36 -1.06
N SER A 158 11.70 24.02 -1.33
CA SER A 158 11.93 25.42 -0.94
C SER A 158 10.86 26.36 -1.52
N LYS A 159 10.48 26.15 -2.78
CA LYS A 159 9.42 26.90 -3.45
C LYS A 159 8.05 26.75 -2.77
N ALA A 160 7.70 25.54 -2.34
CA ALA A 160 6.44 25.27 -1.64
C ALA A 160 6.44 25.92 -0.25
N ARG A 161 7.58 25.88 0.44
CA ARG A 161 7.76 26.54 1.74
C ARG A 161 7.63 28.05 1.66
N GLU A 162 8.25 28.67 0.66
CA GLU A 162 8.30 30.11 0.51
C GLU A 162 6.98 30.71 0.00
N GLN A 163 6.36 30.07 -1.00
CA GLN A 163 5.19 30.66 -1.67
C GLN A 163 3.86 30.15 -1.12
N LEU A 164 3.81 28.92 -0.59
CA LEU A 164 2.59 28.32 -0.06
C LEU A 164 2.59 28.26 1.48
N GLY A 165 3.73 28.56 2.13
CA GLY A 165 3.90 28.30 3.56
C GLY A 165 3.87 26.81 3.91
N TRP A 166 3.93 25.93 2.91
CA TRP A 166 3.81 24.50 3.09
C TRP A 166 5.10 23.89 3.63
N ARG A 167 4.98 22.95 4.57
CA ARG A 167 6.10 22.13 5.03
C ARG A 167 5.60 20.76 5.46
N PRO A 168 6.41 19.70 5.35
CA PRO A 168 6.09 18.41 5.96
C PRO A 168 5.90 18.61 7.48
N THR A 169 4.87 17.99 8.04
CA THR A 169 4.57 18.08 9.49
C THR A 169 4.64 16.73 10.20
N VAL A 170 4.75 15.64 9.45
CA VAL A 170 4.82 14.26 9.96
C VAL A 170 6.22 13.72 9.64
N SER A 171 6.91 13.17 10.64
CA SER A 171 8.22 12.54 10.42
C SER A 171 8.06 11.18 9.74
N LEU A 172 9.17 10.62 9.25
CA LEU A 172 9.15 9.27 8.66
C LEU A 172 8.72 8.23 9.70
N GLU A 173 9.28 8.30 10.91
CA GLU A 173 8.97 7.38 12.01
C GLU A 173 7.49 7.45 12.39
N GLU A 174 6.95 8.65 12.58
CA GLU A 174 5.54 8.84 12.92
C GLU A 174 4.62 8.36 11.77
N GLY A 175 4.98 8.64 10.52
CA GLY A 175 4.25 8.16 9.36
C GLY A 175 4.23 6.63 9.29
N LEU A 176 5.36 5.99 9.55
CA LEU A 176 5.48 4.52 9.58
C LEU A 176 4.68 3.92 10.73
N GLU A 177 4.71 4.50 11.93
CA GLU A 177 3.90 4.05 13.07
C GLU A 177 2.41 4.08 12.75
N ARG A 178 1.90 5.20 12.21
CA ARG A 178 0.51 5.35 11.80
C ARG A 178 0.13 4.33 10.71
N THR A 179 1.02 4.13 9.74
CA THR A 179 0.80 3.17 8.64
C THR A 179 0.75 1.73 9.16
N ILE A 180 1.68 1.35 10.03
CA ILE A 180 1.73 0.01 10.65
C ILE A 180 0.48 -0.24 11.49
N ALA A 181 0.04 0.74 12.28
CA ALA A 181 -1.20 0.64 13.06
C ALA A 181 -2.40 0.39 12.13
N TRP A 182 -2.55 1.21 11.08
CA TRP A 182 -3.64 1.06 10.12
C TRP A 182 -3.61 -0.31 9.43
N ILE A 183 -2.45 -0.76 8.92
CA ILE A 183 -2.32 -2.08 8.29
C ILE A 183 -2.67 -3.21 9.27
N SER A 184 -2.26 -3.08 10.53
CA SER A 184 -2.56 -4.09 11.57
C SER A 184 -4.06 -4.26 11.80
N ASP A 185 -4.82 -3.17 11.69
CA ASP A 185 -6.29 -3.17 11.84
C ASP A 185 -7.02 -3.64 10.57
N HIS A 186 -6.36 -3.64 9.42
CA HIS A 186 -6.96 -3.92 8.10
C HIS A 186 -6.28 -5.08 7.36
N LEU A 187 -5.76 -6.08 8.10
CA LEU A 187 -5.09 -7.24 7.52
C LEU A 187 -6.00 -8.07 6.59
N ASP A 188 -7.32 -7.98 6.74
CA ASP A 188 -8.32 -8.59 5.86
C ASP A 188 -8.23 -8.09 4.42
N ARG A 189 -7.68 -6.88 4.20
CA ARG A 189 -7.48 -6.27 2.88
C ARG A 189 -6.23 -6.79 2.16
N TYR A 190 -5.37 -7.56 2.83
CA TYR A 190 -4.07 -7.99 2.31
C TYR A 190 -4.00 -9.51 2.15
N ARG A 191 -3.47 -9.96 1.02
CA ARG A 191 -3.19 -11.38 0.76
C ARG A 191 -1.84 -11.78 1.37
N ILE A 192 -1.84 -11.98 2.69
CA ILE A 192 -0.62 -12.31 3.45
C ILE A 192 0.03 -13.59 2.91
N GLY A 193 1.31 -13.49 2.57
CA GLY A 193 2.11 -14.61 2.06
C GLY A 193 1.94 -14.88 0.56
N ILE A 194 1.18 -14.06 -0.16
CA ILE A 194 1.05 -14.11 -1.61
C ILE A 194 1.63 -12.82 -2.19
N TYR A 195 2.54 -12.96 -3.15
CA TYR A 195 3.08 -11.84 -3.90
C TYR A 195 2.21 -11.59 -5.14
N GLU A 196 1.68 -10.38 -5.28
CA GLU A 196 0.94 -9.96 -6.48
C GLU A 196 1.96 -9.53 -7.56
N ARG A 197 1.87 -10.14 -8.75
CA ARG A 197 2.71 -9.83 -9.92
C ARG A 197 1.96 -8.94 -10.90
#